data_AF-A0AAV1ZCK1-F1
#
_entry.id   AF-A0AAV1ZCK1-F1
#
_cell.length_a   1.000
_cell.length_b   1.000
_cell.length_c   1.000
_cell.angle_alpha   90.00
_cell.angle_beta   90.00
_cell.angle_gamma   90.00
#
_symmetry.space_group_name_H-M   'P 1'
#
loop_
_entity.id
_entity.type
_entity.pdbx_description
1 polymer ?
#
loop_
_entity_poly.entity_id
_entity_poly.type
_entity_poly.pdbx_seq_one_letter_code
_entity_poly.pdbx_strand_id
1 'polypeptide(L)'
;MDFLRKTKENLIKPNQRSDNEDSTDDEESDSAFMKFVTEMKKGLPIEFENENMPGSPIFSKNRTLLNKHASESAAADGDIQLLSHVEEQRSKSMSNISINLGEMESEAQKNFKKHRDVFTQKLYHFFNRKIFNNRLPKDMSITWSDNLRTTAGYTRCSRDKLTNIYSCNIELASKVLTSFDRLRDTLLHEMCHAAVWVVNKQKDNHGPLWQTWASRCNLILPNVDVPTRCHNYEINYKFTYRCKNCPWKVGRHSKCSKLLESKCPKCHGSIYCVKS
;
A
#
# COMPACT_ATOMS: atom_id res chain seq x y z
N MET A 1 48.48 -11.02 24.55
CA MET A 1 47.57 -10.27 23.64
C MET A 1 47.15 -11.21 22.50
N ASP A 2 46.62 -12.39 22.76
CA ASP A 2 45.35 -12.65 23.47
C ASP A 2 44.23 -11.79 22.93
N PHE A 3 43.57 -12.22 21.86
CA PHE A 3 42.17 -12.69 21.95
C PHE A 3 41.70 -13.30 20.61
N LEU A 4 41.93 -14.61 20.49
CA LEU A 4 41.02 -15.64 19.97
C LEU A 4 40.63 -15.67 18.46
N ARG A 5 41.45 -16.42 17.72
CA ARG A 5 41.03 -17.38 16.70
C ARG A 5 41.08 -18.79 17.31
N LYS A 6 39.93 -19.46 17.51
CA LYS A 6 39.67 -20.90 17.81
C LYS A 6 38.25 -20.96 18.41
N THR A 7 37.29 -21.75 17.97
CA THR A 7 37.34 -23.16 17.55
C THR A 7 36.23 -23.49 16.54
N LYS A 8 36.60 -24.30 15.55
CA LYS A 8 35.70 -25.19 14.81
C LYS A 8 35.75 -26.57 15.50
N GLU A 9 34.64 -27.30 15.36
CA GLU A 9 34.51 -28.77 15.35
C GLU A 9 34.36 -29.55 16.67
N ASN A 10 33.12 -30.05 16.87
CA ASN A 10 32.73 -31.45 17.14
C ASN A 10 31.17 -31.49 17.15
N LEU A 11 30.46 -31.84 16.08
CA LEU A 11 30.01 -33.20 15.70
C LEU A 11 29.59 -34.03 16.94
N ILE A 12 28.30 -34.32 17.17
CA ILE A 12 27.55 -35.48 16.64
C ILE A 12 26.02 -35.23 16.75
N LYS A 13 25.26 -35.52 15.67
CA LYS A 13 23.77 -35.60 15.56
C LYS A 13 23.26 -36.98 16.07
N PRO A 14 21.97 -37.41 15.96
CA PRO A 14 20.67 -36.72 15.75
C PRO A 14 19.58 -37.14 16.77
N ASN A 15 18.43 -36.46 16.78
CA ASN A 15 17.16 -37.20 16.91
C ASN A 15 16.07 -36.54 16.06
N GLN A 16 15.38 -37.38 15.30
CA GLN A 16 14.28 -37.05 14.40
C GLN A 16 13.00 -36.83 15.20
N ARG A 17 12.19 -35.87 14.77
CA ARG A 17 10.76 -36.08 14.54
C ARG A 17 10.28 -35.08 13.48
N SER A 18 9.74 -35.67 12.42
CA SER A 18 8.95 -35.06 11.37
C SER A 18 7.78 -34.28 11.97
N ASP A 19 7.36 -33.22 11.29
CA ASP A 19 6.04 -33.18 10.66
C ASP A 19 6.12 -32.29 9.40
N ASN A 20 5.71 -32.90 8.29
CA ASN A 20 5.53 -32.28 6.98
C ASN A 20 4.18 -31.54 6.98
N GLU A 21 4.14 -30.36 6.37
CA GLU A 21 2.97 -29.65 5.80
C GLU A 21 3.51 -28.26 5.41
N ASP A 22 3.34 -27.66 4.25
CA ASP A 22 2.73 -27.96 2.95
C ASP A 22 3.21 -26.79 2.08
N SER A 23 3.99 -27.04 1.01
CA SER A 23 4.77 -26.00 0.31
C SER A 23 4.50 -25.93 -1.19
N THR A 24 3.33 -26.36 -1.64
CA THR A 24 3.00 -26.42 -3.08
C THR A 24 1.96 -25.40 -3.54
N ASP A 25 1.26 -24.71 -2.64
CA ASP A 25 0.20 -23.76 -3.02
C ASP A 25 0.70 -22.35 -3.38
N ASP A 26 1.91 -21.98 -2.94
CA ASP A 26 2.45 -20.62 -3.15
C ASP A 26 2.96 -20.41 -4.59
N GLU A 27 3.41 -21.45 -5.29
CA GLU A 27 3.96 -21.34 -6.66
C GLU A 27 2.88 -21.19 -7.75
N GLU A 28 1.71 -21.81 -7.57
CA GLU A 28 0.62 -21.76 -8.55
C GLU A 28 -0.09 -20.39 -8.57
N SER A 29 -0.26 -19.79 -7.39
CA SER A 29 -0.70 -18.39 -7.23
C SER A 29 0.28 -17.38 -7.85
N ASP A 30 1.59 -17.65 -7.76
CA ASP A 30 2.64 -16.82 -8.35
C ASP A 30 2.68 -16.92 -9.89
N SER A 31 2.46 -18.11 -10.44
CA SER A 31 2.31 -18.33 -11.89
C SER A 31 1.06 -17.64 -12.44
N ALA A 32 -0.07 -17.77 -11.76
CA ALA A 32 -1.33 -17.12 -12.13
C ALA A 32 -1.22 -15.58 -12.09
N PHE A 33 -0.54 -15.02 -11.07
CA PHE A 33 -0.33 -13.58 -10.99
C PHE A 33 0.68 -13.07 -12.02
N MET A 34 1.78 -13.79 -12.28
CA MET A 34 2.72 -13.41 -13.34
C MET A 34 2.10 -13.53 -14.72
N LYS A 35 1.23 -14.51 -14.95
CA LYS A 35 0.39 -14.62 -16.15
C LYS A 35 -0.58 -13.45 -16.25
N PHE A 36 -1.25 -13.06 -15.15
CA PHE A 36 -2.10 -11.86 -15.09
C PHE A 36 -1.34 -10.55 -15.41
N VAL A 37 -0.16 -10.35 -14.81
CA VAL A 37 0.70 -9.18 -15.08
C VAL A 37 1.19 -9.19 -16.53
N THR A 38 1.50 -10.37 -17.08
CA THR A 38 1.93 -10.53 -18.48
C THR A 38 0.77 -10.25 -19.43
N GLU A 39 -0.44 -10.67 -19.11
CA GLU A 39 -1.64 -10.44 -19.93
C GLU A 39 -2.10 -8.97 -19.88
N MET A 40 -2.01 -8.33 -18.71
CA MET A 40 -2.20 -6.88 -18.55
C MET A 40 -1.21 -6.06 -19.39
N LYS A 41 0.03 -6.54 -19.55
CA LYS A 41 1.04 -5.92 -20.43
C LYS A 41 0.73 -6.11 -21.91
N LYS A 42 0.09 -7.22 -22.30
CA LYS A 42 -0.34 -7.46 -23.70
C LYS A 42 -1.56 -6.63 -24.11
N GLY A 43 -2.40 -6.24 -23.16
CA GLY A 43 -3.62 -5.45 -23.38
C GLY A 43 -3.44 -3.93 -23.35
N LEU A 44 -2.21 -3.43 -23.16
CA LEU A 44 -1.90 -1.99 -23.18
C LEU A 44 -1.47 -1.58 -24.59
N PRO A 45 -2.25 -0.75 -25.32
CA PRO A 45 -1.80 -0.16 -26.56
C PRO A 45 -0.60 0.76 -26.25
N ILE A 46 0.57 0.40 -26.77
CA ILE A 46 1.69 1.32 -26.89
C ILE A 46 1.37 2.16 -28.12
N GLU A 47 0.73 3.31 -27.95
CA GLU A 47 1.06 4.54 -28.70
C GLU A 47 0.88 5.73 -27.75
N PHE A 48 2.00 6.37 -27.45
CA PHE A 48 2.08 7.66 -26.77
C PHE A 48 1.76 8.74 -27.80
N GLU A 49 0.82 9.62 -27.49
CA GLU A 49 0.96 11.03 -27.85
C GLU A 49 0.22 11.91 -26.82
N ASN A 50 0.92 12.95 -26.36
CA ASN A 50 0.42 14.00 -25.48
C ASN A 50 -0.66 14.81 -26.20
N GLU A 51 -1.69 15.29 -25.48
CA GLU A 51 -2.08 16.71 -25.41
C GLU A 51 -3.33 16.95 -24.53
N ASN A 52 -3.22 17.94 -23.63
CA ASN A 52 -4.24 18.88 -23.11
C ASN A 52 -5.71 18.45 -22.79
N MET A 53 -6.16 18.90 -21.59
CA MET A 53 -7.55 19.24 -21.15
C MET A 53 -8.49 18.12 -20.61
N PRO A 54 -9.58 18.43 -19.85
CA PRO A 54 -9.88 17.83 -18.55
C PRO A 54 -11.25 17.12 -18.43
N GLY A 55 -11.38 16.23 -17.44
CA GLY A 55 -12.65 15.87 -16.79
C GLY A 55 -13.35 14.58 -17.23
N SER A 56 -13.23 13.53 -16.39
CA SER A 56 -14.17 12.40 -16.10
C SER A 56 -14.74 11.57 -17.27
N PRO A 57 -15.42 10.40 -17.08
CA PRO A 57 -15.41 9.37 -16.03
C PRO A 57 -15.12 7.96 -16.62
N ILE A 58 -14.06 7.26 -16.20
CA ILE A 58 -13.77 5.88 -16.69
C ILE A 58 -13.86 4.90 -15.52
N PHE A 59 -15.09 4.56 -15.13
CA PHE A 59 -15.40 3.35 -14.36
C PHE A 59 -16.86 2.95 -14.64
N SER A 60 -17.14 2.47 -15.85
CA SER A 60 -18.46 1.89 -16.16
C SER A 60 -18.48 0.88 -17.31
N LYS A 61 -17.33 0.42 -17.82
CA LYS A 61 -17.30 -0.63 -18.86
C LYS A 61 -16.14 -1.58 -18.63
N ASN A 62 -16.33 -2.55 -17.73
CA ASN A 62 -15.63 -3.83 -17.73
C ASN A 62 -16.46 -4.89 -16.99
N ARG A 63 -17.75 -5.01 -17.38
CA ARG A 63 -18.64 -6.11 -16.95
C ARG A 63 -19.09 -7.01 -18.11
N THR A 64 -18.54 -6.84 -19.32
CA THR A 64 -19.06 -7.51 -20.53
C THR A 64 -18.01 -8.18 -21.42
N LEU A 65 -16.83 -8.52 -20.89
CA LEU A 65 -15.85 -9.37 -21.59
C LEU A 65 -15.46 -10.62 -20.78
N LEU A 66 -16.41 -11.21 -20.05
CA LEU A 66 -16.27 -12.53 -19.40
C LEU A 66 -17.30 -13.56 -19.87
N ASN A 67 -18.18 -13.22 -20.83
CA ASN A 67 -19.30 -14.09 -21.23
C ASN A 67 -19.28 -14.56 -22.69
N LYS A 68 -18.12 -14.68 -23.34
CA LYS A 68 -18.06 -15.11 -24.75
C LYS A 68 -17.19 -16.32 -25.08
N HIS A 69 -16.77 -17.11 -24.09
CA HIS A 69 -16.12 -18.40 -24.32
C HIS A 69 -16.77 -19.53 -23.50
N ALA A 70 -18.10 -19.58 -23.49
CA ALA A 70 -18.87 -20.70 -22.96
C ALA A 70 -19.69 -21.34 -24.09
N SER A 71 -19.00 -21.96 -25.05
CA SER A 71 -19.57 -23.00 -25.90
C SER A 71 -18.42 -23.74 -26.56
N GLU A 72 -18.37 -25.06 -26.32
CA GLU A 72 -17.47 -26.07 -26.91
C GLU A 72 -16.19 -26.38 -26.11
N SER A 73 -16.31 -27.25 -25.11
CA SER A 73 -15.73 -28.61 -25.19
C SER A 73 -16.12 -29.42 -23.96
N ALA A 74 -16.72 -30.59 -24.18
CA ALA A 74 -17.08 -31.55 -23.16
C ALA A 74 -15.83 -32.28 -22.64
N ALA A 75 -15.46 -32.02 -21.38
CA ALA A 75 -14.63 -32.89 -20.54
C ALA A 75 -14.81 -32.45 -19.07
N ALA A 76 -15.93 -32.83 -18.46
CA ALA A 76 -16.34 -32.30 -17.16
C ALA A 76 -16.54 -33.43 -16.15
N ASP A 77 -15.57 -33.61 -15.26
CA ASP A 77 -15.82 -34.09 -13.89
C ASP A 77 -14.64 -33.75 -12.96
N GLY A 78 -13.40 -33.77 -13.47
CA GLY A 78 -12.20 -33.40 -12.69
C GLY A 78 -12.02 -31.90 -12.43
N ASP A 79 -12.37 -31.05 -13.41
CA ASP A 79 -12.13 -29.59 -13.33
C ASP A 79 -13.14 -28.86 -12.43
N ILE A 80 -14.35 -29.39 -12.25
CA ILE A 80 -15.41 -28.78 -11.43
C ILE A 80 -15.05 -28.90 -9.93
N GLN A 81 -14.49 -30.03 -9.51
CA GLN A 81 -14.06 -30.25 -8.13
C GLN A 81 -12.88 -29.35 -7.75
N LEU A 82 -11.90 -29.19 -8.64
CA LEU A 82 -10.73 -28.33 -8.41
C LEU A 82 -11.12 -26.85 -8.27
N LEU A 83 -12.01 -26.34 -9.14
CA LEU A 83 -12.51 -24.97 -9.05
C LEU A 83 -13.26 -24.70 -7.73
N SER A 84 -14.12 -25.63 -7.30
CA SER A 84 -14.85 -25.48 -6.03
C SER A 84 -13.92 -25.44 -4.80
N HIS A 85 -12.85 -26.24 -4.81
CA HIS A 85 -11.87 -26.28 -3.74
C HIS A 85 -11.02 -25.00 -3.68
N VAL A 86 -10.62 -24.48 -4.85
CA VAL A 86 -9.88 -23.21 -4.95
C VAL A 86 -10.74 -22.02 -4.51
N GLU A 87 -12.04 -22.01 -4.83
CA GLU A 87 -12.98 -20.98 -4.36
C GLU A 87 -13.21 -21.02 -2.85
N GLU A 88 -13.31 -22.20 -2.26
CA GLU A 88 -13.44 -22.39 -0.81
C GLU A 88 -12.17 -21.95 -0.07
N GLN A 89 -11.00 -22.38 -0.55
CA GLN A 89 -9.70 -21.96 0.00
C GLN A 89 -9.51 -20.44 -0.09
N ARG A 90 -9.89 -19.84 -1.23
CA ARG A 90 -9.87 -18.37 -1.41
C ARG A 90 -10.80 -17.67 -0.42
N SER A 91 -12.01 -18.18 -0.22
CA SER A 91 -12.98 -17.63 0.74
C SER A 91 -12.45 -17.69 2.17
N LYS A 92 -11.86 -18.82 2.57
CA LYS A 92 -11.23 -19.02 3.88
C LYS A 92 -10.00 -18.13 4.08
N SER A 93 -9.22 -17.91 3.03
CA SER A 93 -8.08 -16.99 3.04
C SER A 93 -8.51 -15.53 3.24
N MET A 94 -9.55 -15.09 2.53
CA MET A 94 -10.13 -13.75 2.67
C MET A 94 -10.74 -13.51 4.06
N SER A 95 -11.43 -14.51 4.63
CA SER A 95 -11.98 -14.41 5.99
C SER A 95 -10.87 -14.27 7.02
N ASN A 96 -9.80 -15.07 6.91
CA ASN A 96 -8.66 -15.00 7.82
C ASN A 96 -7.93 -13.65 7.73
N ILE A 97 -7.79 -13.09 6.52
CA ILE A 97 -7.23 -11.76 6.31
C ILE A 97 -8.06 -10.69 7.03
N SER A 98 -9.38 -10.74 6.89
CA SER A 98 -10.30 -9.79 7.52
C SER A 98 -10.27 -9.89 9.05
N ILE A 99 -10.20 -11.10 9.60
CA ILE A 99 -10.09 -11.35 11.05
C ILE A 99 -8.79 -10.74 11.60
N ASN A 100 -7.65 -11.07 11.01
CA ASN A 100 -6.34 -10.55 11.46
C ASN A 100 -6.31 -9.01 11.46
N LEU A 101 -6.84 -8.40 10.42
CA LEU A 101 -6.85 -6.95 10.29
C LEU A 101 -7.79 -6.30 11.32
N GLY A 102 -8.96 -6.90 11.56
CA GLY A 102 -9.93 -6.45 12.57
C GLY A 102 -9.42 -6.60 14.01
N GLU A 103 -8.68 -7.67 14.32
CA GLU A 103 -8.02 -7.84 15.61
C GLU A 103 -6.98 -6.74 15.86
N MET A 104 -6.15 -6.44 14.86
CA MET A 104 -5.17 -5.35 14.94
C MET A 104 -5.84 -3.98 15.09
N GLU A 105 -6.95 -3.75 14.41
CA GLU A 105 -7.72 -2.51 14.49
C GLU A 105 -8.33 -2.32 15.88
N SER A 106 -8.94 -3.37 16.45
CA SER A 106 -9.49 -3.37 17.80
C SER A 106 -8.42 -3.11 18.88
N GLU A 107 -7.23 -3.71 18.73
CA GLU A 107 -6.07 -3.44 19.60
C GLU A 107 -5.63 -1.98 19.49
N ALA A 108 -5.61 -1.43 18.27
CA ALA A 108 -5.19 -0.07 18.01
C ALA A 108 -6.18 0.98 18.54
N GLN A 109 -7.48 0.73 18.51
CA GLN A 109 -8.50 1.71 18.91
C GLN A 109 -8.32 2.20 20.36
N LYS A 110 -7.75 1.36 21.24
CA LYS A 110 -7.48 1.69 22.64
C LYS A 110 -6.22 2.54 22.83
N ASN A 111 -5.18 2.36 22.03
CA ASN A 111 -3.84 2.93 22.29
C ASN A 111 -3.01 3.28 21.03
N PHE A 112 -3.66 3.59 19.90
CA PHE A 112 -3.00 3.77 18.60
C PHE A 112 -1.78 4.69 18.67
N LYS A 113 -1.93 5.89 19.22
CA LYS A 113 -0.84 6.89 19.25
C LYS A 113 0.41 6.40 19.99
N LYS A 114 0.22 5.61 21.06
CA LYS A 114 1.31 5.09 21.89
C LYS A 114 2.06 3.94 21.20
N HIS A 115 1.34 3.13 20.41
CA HIS A 115 1.88 1.91 19.78
C HIS A 115 1.90 1.97 18.25
N ARG A 116 1.81 3.17 17.66
CA ARG A 116 1.70 3.34 16.20
C ARG A 116 2.86 2.69 15.46
N ASP A 117 4.07 2.72 16.02
CA ASP A 117 5.25 2.10 15.43
C ASP A 117 5.10 0.58 15.34
N VAL A 118 4.54 -0.05 16.40
CA VAL A 118 4.26 -1.48 16.43
C VAL A 118 3.21 -1.83 15.38
N PHE A 119 2.14 -1.06 15.27
CA PHE A 119 1.12 -1.28 14.25
C PHE A 119 1.66 -1.09 12.84
N THR A 120 2.49 -0.07 12.59
CA THR A 120 3.18 0.14 11.31
C THR A 120 3.97 -1.09 10.90
N GLN A 121 4.76 -1.65 11.83
CA GLN A 121 5.56 -2.83 11.55
C GLN A 121 4.68 -4.07 11.32
N LYS A 122 3.68 -4.32 12.17
CA LYS A 122 2.74 -5.45 11.98
C LYS A 122 2.04 -5.36 10.62
N LEU A 123 1.52 -4.18 10.26
CA LEU A 123 0.85 -3.93 8.99
C LEU A 123 1.79 -4.11 7.79
N TYR A 124 3.01 -3.57 7.87
CA TYR A 124 4.01 -3.73 6.82
C TYR A 124 4.28 -5.21 6.52
N HIS A 125 4.57 -6.00 7.55
CA HIS A 125 4.85 -7.43 7.39
C HIS A 125 3.62 -8.18 6.86
N PHE A 126 2.44 -7.84 7.37
CA PHE A 126 1.18 -8.43 6.91
C PHE A 126 0.95 -8.17 5.42
N PHE A 127 1.05 -6.90 4.99
CA PHE A 127 0.87 -6.53 3.59
C PHE A 127 1.97 -7.08 2.70
N ASN A 128 3.24 -7.02 3.13
CA ASN A 128 4.34 -7.54 2.33
C ASN A 128 4.13 -9.03 2.04
N ARG A 129 3.73 -9.81 3.05
CA ARG A 129 3.42 -11.23 2.89
C ARG A 129 2.18 -11.48 2.03
N LYS A 130 1.05 -10.85 2.37
CA LYS A 130 -0.26 -11.20 1.79
C LYS A 130 -0.53 -10.55 0.43
N ILE A 131 0.06 -9.38 0.16
CA ILE A 131 -0.22 -8.59 -1.05
C ILE A 131 0.99 -8.56 -1.97
N PHE A 132 2.19 -8.35 -1.42
CA PHE A 132 3.40 -8.19 -2.21
C PHE A 132 4.24 -9.47 -2.31
N ASN A 133 3.74 -10.61 -1.82
CA ASN A 133 4.38 -11.93 -1.84
C ASN A 133 5.84 -11.88 -1.35
N ASN A 134 6.10 -11.12 -0.28
CA ASN A 134 7.42 -10.87 0.32
C ASN A 134 8.46 -10.30 -0.67
N ARG A 135 8.04 -9.67 -1.77
CA ARG A 135 8.94 -9.07 -2.77
C ARG A 135 9.47 -7.69 -2.37
N LEU A 136 8.93 -7.08 -1.31
CA LEU A 136 9.53 -5.90 -0.68
C LEU A 136 10.54 -6.32 0.40
N PRO A 137 11.60 -5.55 0.66
CA PRO A 137 12.57 -5.80 1.72
C PRO A 137 11.91 -6.08 3.07
N LYS A 138 12.34 -7.12 3.79
CA LYS A 138 11.77 -7.46 5.10
C LYS A 138 11.93 -6.32 6.11
N ASP A 139 13.01 -5.55 5.97
CA ASP A 139 13.48 -4.49 6.85
C ASP A 139 13.39 -3.09 6.20
N MET A 140 12.40 -2.87 5.32
CA MET A 140 12.19 -1.54 4.72
C MET A 140 12.07 -0.46 5.79
N SER A 141 12.86 0.62 5.62
CA SER A 141 12.83 1.75 6.55
C SER A 141 11.51 2.50 6.45
N ILE A 142 10.75 2.51 7.55
CA ILE A 142 9.51 3.28 7.70
C ILE A 142 9.68 4.22 8.88
N THR A 143 9.54 5.52 8.64
CA THR A 143 9.79 6.58 9.63
C THR A 143 8.58 7.49 9.80
N TRP A 144 8.39 8.00 11.01
CA TRP A 144 7.35 8.97 11.31
C TRP A 144 7.87 10.40 11.26
N SER A 145 7.11 11.29 10.65
CA SER A 145 7.52 12.67 10.42
C SER A 145 6.47 13.68 10.86
N ASP A 146 6.95 14.68 11.56
CA ASP A 146 6.20 15.86 11.98
C ASP A 146 6.18 16.97 10.91
N ASN A 147 6.95 16.79 9.83
CA ASN A 147 7.19 17.77 8.78
C ASN A 147 6.30 17.56 7.56
N LEU A 148 5.78 16.35 7.35
CA LEU A 148 4.75 16.09 6.34
C LEU A 148 3.46 16.82 6.73
N ARG A 149 3.12 17.84 5.92
CA ARG A 149 2.00 18.77 6.18
C ARG A 149 0.91 18.72 5.12
N THR A 150 1.23 18.20 3.94
CA THR A 150 0.36 18.19 2.76
C THR A 150 0.01 16.78 2.30
N THR A 151 0.79 15.77 2.70
CA THR A 151 0.56 14.37 2.39
C THR A 151 0.53 13.55 3.68
N ALA A 152 -0.19 12.43 3.64
CA ALA A 152 -0.28 11.51 4.77
C ALA A 152 0.91 10.54 4.82
N GLY A 153 1.50 10.24 3.66
CA GLY A 153 2.70 9.43 3.49
C GLY A 153 3.56 9.97 2.35
N TYR A 154 4.78 9.45 2.23
CA TYR A 154 5.66 9.68 1.11
C TYR A 154 6.69 8.55 0.95
N THR A 155 6.80 8.01 -0.25
CA THR A 155 7.81 7.00 -0.59
C THR A 155 9.01 7.65 -1.27
N ARG A 156 10.19 7.55 -0.65
CA ARG A 156 11.47 7.92 -1.28
C ARG A 156 12.11 6.66 -1.84
N CYS A 157 12.44 6.70 -3.12
CA CYS A 157 13.09 5.59 -3.79
C CYS A 157 14.40 6.04 -4.44
N SER A 158 15.39 5.17 -4.42
CA SER A 158 16.70 5.40 -5.03
C SER A 158 17.23 4.15 -5.68
N ARG A 159 18.18 4.34 -6.59
CA ARG A 159 18.93 3.28 -7.24
C ARG A 159 20.40 3.55 -7.03
N ASP A 160 21.10 2.59 -6.46
CA ASP A 160 22.56 2.59 -6.44
C ASP A 160 23.05 2.33 -7.87
N LYS A 161 23.86 3.24 -8.42
CA LYS A 161 24.36 3.14 -9.80
C LYS A 161 25.43 2.06 -9.96
N LEU A 162 26.18 1.75 -8.91
CA LEU A 162 27.25 0.77 -8.94
C LEU A 162 26.70 -0.65 -8.76
N THR A 163 25.89 -0.86 -7.74
CA THR A 163 25.34 -2.19 -7.43
C THR A 163 24.04 -2.50 -8.19
N ASN A 164 23.44 -1.49 -8.81
CA ASN A 164 22.13 -1.56 -9.47
C ASN A 164 21.01 -2.04 -8.53
N ILE A 165 21.17 -1.80 -7.22
CA ILE A 165 20.18 -2.13 -6.19
C ILE A 165 19.13 -1.01 -6.13
N TYR A 166 17.86 -1.41 -6.15
CA TYR A 166 16.70 -0.53 -6.02
C TYR A 166 16.20 -0.59 -4.57
N SER A 167 16.17 0.55 -3.90
CA SER A 167 15.71 0.65 -2.51
C SER A 167 14.70 1.77 -2.34
N CYS A 168 13.82 1.62 -1.35
CA CYS A 168 12.91 2.68 -0.93
C CYS A 168 12.84 2.77 0.59
N ASN A 169 12.43 3.93 1.07
CA ASN A 169 12.04 4.18 2.44
C ASN A 169 10.71 4.94 2.45
N ILE A 170 9.86 4.64 3.43
CA ILE A 170 8.53 5.25 3.56
C ILE A 170 8.56 6.23 4.74
N GLU A 171 7.99 7.41 4.54
CA GLU A 171 7.78 8.42 5.57
C GLU A 171 6.29 8.61 5.81
N LEU A 172 5.87 8.60 7.07
CA LEU A 172 4.48 8.63 7.50
C LEU A 172 4.19 9.88 8.34
N ALA A 173 3.13 10.62 8.01
CA ALA A 173 2.83 11.90 8.64
C ALA A 173 2.18 11.71 10.02
N SER A 174 2.94 11.98 11.09
CA SER A 174 2.52 11.80 12.49
C SER A 174 1.27 12.61 12.86
N LYS A 175 1.04 13.74 12.19
CA LYS A 175 -0.05 14.69 12.44
C LYS A 175 -1.30 14.41 11.61
N VAL A 176 -1.20 13.57 10.59
CA VAL A 176 -2.30 13.22 9.68
C VAL A 176 -2.83 11.82 9.99
N LEU A 177 -1.91 10.86 10.20
CA LEU A 177 -2.22 9.48 10.51
C LEU A 177 -2.46 9.33 12.02
N THR A 178 -3.67 9.69 12.43
CA THR A 178 -4.09 9.71 13.84
C THR A 178 -4.96 8.51 14.25
N SER A 179 -5.30 7.62 13.31
CA SER A 179 -6.06 6.40 13.53
C SER A 179 -5.44 5.22 12.77
N PHE A 180 -5.83 4.00 13.16
CA PHE A 180 -5.36 2.77 12.54
C PHE A 180 -5.72 2.69 11.06
N ASP A 181 -6.97 3.01 10.68
CA ASP A 181 -7.40 2.96 9.27
C ASP A 181 -6.59 3.89 8.39
N ARG A 182 -6.32 5.11 8.87
CA ARG A 182 -5.48 6.07 8.15
C ARG A 182 -4.09 5.50 7.93
N LEU A 183 -3.49 4.90 8.96
CA LEU A 183 -2.19 4.25 8.85
C LEU A 183 -2.23 3.08 7.85
N ARG A 184 -3.20 2.19 7.99
CA ARG A 184 -3.41 1.01 7.14
C ARG A 184 -3.48 1.40 5.67
N ASP A 185 -4.35 2.33 5.33
CA ASP A 185 -4.64 2.71 3.95
C ASP A 185 -3.49 3.52 3.35
N THR A 186 -2.88 4.45 4.11
CA THR A 186 -1.72 5.21 3.65
C THR A 186 -0.49 4.33 3.51
N LEU A 187 -0.20 3.45 4.46
CA LEU A 187 0.95 2.55 4.37
C LEU A 187 0.83 1.65 3.14
N LEU A 188 -0.35 1.08 2.89
CA LEU A 188 -0.58 0.22 1.74
C LEU A 188 -0.45 0.99 0.40
N HIS A 189 -0.89 2.26 0.34
CA HIS A 189 -0.66 3.16 -0.80
C HIS A 189 0.84 3.36 -1.07
N GLU A 190 1.60 3.71 -0.04
CA GLU A 190 3.04 3.93 -0.16
C GLU A 190 3.79 2.64 -0.54
N MET A 191 3.36 1.48 0.00
CA MET A 191 3.92 0.18 -0.39
C MET A 191 3.67 -0.16 -1.86
N CYS A 192 2.56 0.28 -2.45
CA CYS A 192 2.33 0.14 -3.90
C CYS A 192 3.37 0.93 -4.71
N HIS A 193 3.69 2.17 -4.30
CA HIS A 193 4.79 2.94 -4.92
C HIS A 193 6.14 2.22 -4.75
N ALA A 194 6.42 1.69 -3.56
CA ALA A 194 7.64 0.94 -3.31
C ALA A 194 7.73 -0.32 -4.18
N ALA A 195 6.63 -1.04 -4.40
CA ALA A 195 6.59 -2.24 -5.24
C ALA A 195 6.88 -1.94 -6.71
N VAL A 196 6.31 -0.86 -7.25
CA VAL A 196 6.62 -0.39 -8.61
C VAL A 196 8.13 -0.16 -8.78
N TRP A 197 8.77 0.49 -7.80
CA TRP A 197 10.19 0.77 -7.87
C TRP A 197 11.07 -0.47 -7.64
N VAL A 198 10.84 -1.21 -6.56
CA VAL A 198 11.71 -2.32 -6.15
C VAL A 198 11.49 -3.56 -7.00
N VAL A 199 10.23 -3.91 -7.28
CA VAL A 199 9.86 -5.14 -8.00
C VAL A 199 9.89 -4.90 -9.50
N ASN A 200 9.24 -3.83 -9.98
CA ASN A 200 9.14 -3.58 -11.42
C ASN A 200 10.33 -2.77 -11.98
N LYS A 201 11.15 -2.15 -11.12
CA LYS A 201 12.32 -1.33 -11.52
C LYS A 201 11.94 -0.15 -12.41
N GLN A 202 10.71 0.35 -12.25
CA GLN A 202 10.17 1.47 -13.03
C GLN A 202 9.94 2.69 -12.15
N LYS A 203 10.08 3.88 -12.73
CA LYS A 203 9.63 5.13 -12.12
C LYS A 203 8.23 5.43 -12.60
N ASP A 204 7.24 5.17 -11.77
CA ASP A 204 5.85 5.49 -12.07
C ASP A 204 5.18 5.98 -10.80
N ASN A 205 4.33 7.01 -10.95
CA ASN A 205 3.54 7.55 -9.85
C ASN A 205 2.32 6.63 -9.67
N HIS A 206 1.20 6.96 -10.32
CA HIS A 206 -0.06 6.20 -10.30
C HIS A 206 -0.43 5.64 -11.68
N GLY A 207 0.56 5.33 -12.52
CA GLY A 207 0.36 4.73 -13.83
C GLY A 207 -0.01 3.23 -13.76
N PRO A 208 0.02 2.52 -14.90
CA PRO A 208 -0.57 1.19 -15.02
C PRO A 208 0.00 0.13 -14.05
N LEU A 209 1.30 0.19 -13.76
CA LEU A 209 1.93 -0.75 -12.82
C LEU A 209 1.44 -0.50 -11.39
N TRP A 210 1.36 0.76 -10.99
CA TRP A 210 0.79 1.11 -9.69
C TRP A 210 -0.67 0.68 -9.59
N GLN A 211 -1.47 0.90 -10.65
CA GLN A 211 -2.87 0.47 -10.71
C GLN A 211 -3.03 -1.04 -10.62
N THR A 212 -2.06 -1.80 -11.15
CA THR A 212 -2.04 -3.26 -11.02
C THR A 212 -1.86 -3.68 -9.56
N TRP A 213 -0.91 -3.07 -8.83
CA TRP A 213 -0.74 -3.32 -7.40
C TRP A 213 -1.93 -2.86 -6.57
N ALA A 214 -2.49 -1.70 -6.88
CA ALA A 214 -3.71 -1.19 -6.27
C ALA A 214 -4.91 -2.13 -6.48
N SER A 215 -5.07 -2.68 -7.68
CA SER A 215 -6.13 -3.65 -7.98
C SER A 215 -5.95 -4.95 -7.20
N ARG A 216 -4.70 -5.42 -7.06
CA ARG A 216 -4.39 -6.58 -6.21
C ARG A 216 -4.74 -6.31 -4.75
N CYS A 217 -4.47 -5.11 -4.23
CA CYS A 217 -4.87 -4.71 -2.88
C CYS A 217 -6.39 -4.84 -2.71
N ASN A 218 -7.18 -4.23 -3.60
CA ASN A 218 -8.65 -4.29 -3.56
C ASN A 218 -9.20 -5.72 -3.66
N LEU A 219 -8.55 -6.58 -4.46
CA LEU A 219 -8.97 -7.98 -4.61
C LEU A 219 -8.79 -8.78 -3.33
N ILE A 220 -7.70 -8.53 -2.59
CA ILE A 220 -7.32 -9.27 -1.39
C ILE A 220 -7.97 -8.65 -0.14
N LEU A 221 -8.22 -7.34 -0.17
CA LEU A 221 -8.79 -6.55 0.91
C LEU A 221 -10.08 -5.85 0.45
N PRO A 222 -11.15 -6.60 0.14
CA PRO A 222 -12.37 -6.02 -0.44
C PRO A 222 -13.11 -5.05 0.49
N ASN A 223 -12.89 -5.15 1.81
CA ASN A 223 -13.50 -4.28 2.83
C ASN A 223 -12.58 -3.11 3.24
N VAL A 224 -11.47 -2.92 2.53
CA VAL A 224 -10.52 -1.86 2.82
C VAL A 224 -10.49 -0.96 1.58
N ASP A 225 -11.02 0.25 1.70
CA ASP A 225 -11.06 1.24 0.62
C ASP A 225 -9.63 1.74 0.29
N VAL A 226 -8.80 0.92 -0.38
CA VAL A 226 -7.40 1.24 -0.66
C VAL A 226 -6.98 0.78 -2.06
N PRO A 227 -6.12 1.52 -2.78
CA PRO A 227 -5.71 2.91 -2.63
C PRO A 227 -6.35 3.78 -3.71
N THR A 228 -7.01 4.87 -3.32
CA THR A 228 -7.35 5.96 -4.26
C THR A 228 -6.14 6.90 -4.44
N ARG A 229 -6.12 7.67 -5.54
CA ARG A 229 -5.02 8.63 -5.84
C ARG A 229 -4.82 9.69 -4.76
N CYS A 230 -5.86 9.99 -3.98
CA CYS A 230 -5.84 11.04 -2.95
C CYS A 230 -6.58 10.55 -1.70
N HIS A 231 -5.92 10.62 -0.54
CA HIS A 231 -6.58 10.39 0.73
C HIS A 231 -7.63 11.48 0.99
N ASN A 232 -8.90 11.10 1.12
CA ASN A 232 -9.99 12.03 1.40
C ASN A 232 -10.19 12.30 2.91
N TYR A 233 -9.13 12.17 3.71
CA TYR A 233 -9.25 12.36 5.15
C TYR A 233 -9.50 13.83 5.49
N GLU A 234 -10.47 14.09 6.36
CA GLU A 234 -10.58 15.40 7.00
C GLU A 234 -9.39 15.57 7.95
N ILE A 235 -8.47 16.48 7.60
CA ILE A 235 -7.29 16.77 8.41
C ILE A 235 -7.71 17.74 9.51
N ASN A 236 -7.63 17.28 10.76
CA ASN A 236 -7.91 18.11 11.94
C ASN A 236 -6.74 19.08 12.18
N TYR A 237 -6.97 20.36 11.88
CA TYR A 237 -6.00 21.43 12.08
C TYR A 237 -6.30 22.20 13.37
N LYS A 238 -5.32 22.27 14.28
CA LYS A 238 -5.40 23.07 15.51
C LYS A 238 -5.60 24.57 15.25
N PHE A 239 -5.08 25.07 14.13
CA PHE A 239 -5.18 26.47 13.75
C PHE A 239 -5.72 26.58 12.32
N THR A 240 -6.79 27.33 12.13
CA THR A 240 -7.36 27.61 10.81
C THR A 240 -7.27 29.10 10.52
N TYR A 241 -6.58 29.45 9.44
CA TYR A 241 -6.47 30.82 8.96
C TYR A 241 -7.58 31.08 7.95
N ARG A 242 -8.31 32.18 8.12
CA ARG A 242 -9.45 32.56 7.28
C ARG A 242 -9.28 33.99 6.79
N CYS A 243 -9.67 34.24 5.54
CA CYS A 243 -9.82 35.60 5.06
C CYS A 243 -11.05 36.26 5.70
N LYS A 244 -10.98 37.55 5.99
CA LYS A 244 -12.14 38.33 6.46
C LYS A 244 -13.18 38.61 5.36
N ASN A 245 -12.76 38.64 4.10
CA ASN A 245 -13.57 39.17 2.99
C ASN A 245 -13.99 38.12 1.95
N CYS A 246 -13.50 36.88 2.05
CA CYS A 246 -13.86 35.81 1.13
C CYS A 246 -13.77 34.43 1.78
N PRO A 247 -14.28 33.36 1.14
CA PRO A 247 -14.30 32.01 1.70
C PRO A 247 -12.93 31.32 1.81
N TRP A 248 -11.83 31.97 1.45
CA TRP A 248 -10.50 31.36 1.51
C TRP A 248 -10.11 30.99 2.94
N LYS A 249 -9.67 29.74 3.13
CA LYS A 249 -9.18 29.21 4.40
C LYS A 249 -8.01 28.25 4.18
N VAL A 250 -7.12 28.16 5.17
CA VAL A 250 -6.05 27.16 5.21
C VAL A 250 -5.84 26.68 6.65
N GLY A 251 -5.72 25.38 6.85
CA GLY A 251 -5.42 24.78 8.14
C GLY A 251 -3.92 24.58 8.38
N ARG A 252 -3.50 24.69 9.64
CA ARG A 252 -2.14 24.41 10.12
C ARG A 252 -2.17 23.71 11.48
N HIS A 253 -1.22 22.80 11.71
CA HIS A 253 -1.06 22.15 13.01
C HIS A 253 -0.31 23.00 14.05
N SER A 254 0.31 24.11 13.63
CA SER A 254 1.06 25.05 14.48
C SER A 254 0.71 26.50 14.14
N LYS A 255 0.84 27.41 15.11
CA LYS A 255 0.63 28.86 14.88
C LYS A 255 1.71 29.37 13.90
N CYS A 256 1.32 30.29 13.01
CA CYS A 256 2.13 30.84 11.93
C CYS A 256 1.84 32.34 11.85
N SER A 257 2.74 33.15 12.39
CA SER A 257 2.65 34.63 12.35
C SER A 257 2.68 35.15 10.91
N LYS A 258 3.54 34.59 10.06
CA LYS A 258 3.64 34.95 8.63
C LYS A 258 2.30 34.91 7.90
N LEU A 259 1.43 33.94 8.21
CA LEU A 259 0.08 33.84 7.62
C LEU A 259 -0.88 34.94 8.10
N LEU A 260 -0.69 35.48 9.31
CA LEU A 260 -1.47 36.62 9.82
C LEU A 260 -1.04 37.94 9.18
N GLU A 261 0.26 38.08 8.94
CA GLU A 261 0.87 39.27 8.31
C GLU A 261 0.64 39.29 6.78
N SER A 262 0.34 38.13 6.18
CA SER A 262 0.09 37.99 4.74
C SER A 262 -1.29 38.49 4.33
N LYS A 263 -1.43 38.88 3.06
CA LYS A 263 -2.72 39.15 2.42
C LYS A 263 -3.34 37.87 1.87
N CYS A 264 -4.67 37.81 1.83
CA CYS A 264 -5.39 36.70 1.22
C CYS A 264 -4.98 36.52 -0.25
N PRO A 265 -4.66 35.29 -0.71
CA PRO A 265 -4.24 35.06 -2.09
C PRO A 265 -5.37 35.19 -3.11
N LYS A 266 -6.64 35.26 -2.68
CA LYS A 266 -7.80 35.42 -3.58
C LYS A 266 -8.27 36.86 -3.74
N CYS A 267 -8.38 37.60 -2.64
CA CYS A 267 -8.99 38.94 -2.64
C CYS A 267 -8.10 40.00 -1.98
N HIS A 268 -6.86 39.65 -1.62
CA HIS A 268 -5.89 40.52 -0.95
C HIS A 268 -6.33 41.13 0.40
N GLY A 269 -7.45 40.67 0.96
CA GLY A 269 -7.95 41.09 2.27
C GLY A 269 -7.16 40.49 3.45
N SER A 270 -7.35 41.04 4.65
CA SER A 270 -6.66 40.59 5.86
C SER A 270 -7.07 39.16 6.27
N ILE A 271 -6.14 38.45 6.91
CA ILE A 271 -6.30 37.09 7.40
C ILE A 271 -6.38 37.10 8.94
N TYR A 272 -7.22 36.24 9.51
CA TYR A 272 -7.27 36.00 10.96
C TYR A 272 -7.19 34.49 11.26
N CYS A 273 -6.84 34.12 12.49
CA CYS A 273 -6.67 32.74 12.90
C CYS A 273 -7.74 32.33 13.92
N VAL A 274 -8.34 31.16 13.69
CA VAL A 274 -9.26 30.48 14.60
C VAL A 274 -8.52 29.26 15.17
N LYS A 275 -8.54 29.10 16.50
CA LYS A 275 -8.02 27.90 17.17
C LYS A 275 -9.18 26.94 17.42
N SER A 276 -9.01 25.69 16.99
CA SER A 276 -9.95 24.58 17.23
C SER A 276 -9.43 23.68 18.34
#